data_AF-A0AAV5FIX3-F1
#
_entry.id   AF-A0AAV5FIX3-F1
#
_cell.length_a   1.000
_cell.length_b   1.000
_cell.length_c   1.000
_cell.angle_alpha   90.00
_cell.angle_beta   90.00
_cell.angle_gamma   90.00
#
_symmetry.space_group_name_H-M   'P 1'
#
loop_
_entity.id
_entity.type
_entity.pdbx_description
1 polymer ?
#
loop_
_entity_poly.entity_id
_entity_poly.type
_entity_poly.pdbx_seq_one_letter_code
_entity_poly.pdbx_strand_id
1 'polypeptide(L)'
;MTTIDDEIDGIKAYIPRLRIARWPKRFKSVPIEKYDGQTNPREWLQLYSTAIRSAGGDSYVMVNYLPVCLDPAVRIWLTSLSEESITSWGDHWICLMIFPKEGYLLALDSLDFNKKLYNDILEVIDW
;
A
#
# COMPACT_ATOMS: atom_id res chain seq x y z
N MET A 1 -19.68 31.06 5.34
CA MET A 1 -19.93 29.96 4.39
C MET A 1 -19.10 28.80 4.89
N THR A 2 -19.76 27.82 5.49
CA THR A 2 -19.15 26.71 6.21
C THR A 2 -18.32 25.85 5.27
N THR A 3 -17.07 25.66 5.65
CA THR A 3 -16.11 24.66 5.16
C THR A 3 -16.73 23.27 5.29
N ILE A 4 -17.15 22.69 4.17
CA ILE A 4 -17.58 21.29 4.09
C ILE A 4 -16.57 20.63 3.16
N ASP A 5 -15.52 20.10 3.78
CA ASP A 5 -14.94 18.81 3.44
C ASP A 5 -14.51 18.59 1.97
N ASP A 6 -13.49 19.34 1.54
CA ASP A 6 -12.43 18.78 0.68
C ASP A 6 -11.60 17.73 1.47
N GLU A 7 -12.25 16.90 2.28
CA GLU A 7 -11.66 15.73 2.92
C GLU A 7 -11.44 14.73 1.79
N ILE A 8 -10.27 14.83 1.14
CA ILE A 8 -9.91 14.06 -0.05
C ILE A 8 -10.16 12.56 0.24
N ASP A 9 -11.25 12.03 -0.34
CA ASP A 9 -11.63 10.61 -0.37
C ASP A 9 -10.39 9.75 -0.69
N GLY A 10 -9.84 9.06 0.31
CA GLY A 10 -8.62 8.29 0.15
C GLY A 10 -8.06 7.75 1.47
N ILE A 11 -7.18 6.76 1.40
CA ILE A 11 -6.55 6.20 2.60
C ILE A 11 -5.66 7.26 3.25
N LYS A 12 -5.92 7.56 4.52
CA LYS A 12 -5.20 8.58 5.30
C LYS A 12 -3.69 8.32 5.40
N ALA A 13 -3.28 7.06 5.38
CA ALA A 13 -1.88 6.67 5.33
C ALA A 13 -1.15 7.20 4.07
N TYR A 14 -1.86 7.49 2.98
CA TYR A 14 -1.25 8.06 1.77
C TYR A 14 -1.05 9.56 1.93
N ILE A 15 0.08 10.10 1.48
CA ILE A 15 0.22 11.56 1.32
C ILE A 15 -0.89 12.10 0.39
N PRO A 16 -1.34 13.36 0.55
CA PRO A 16 -2.43 13.92 -0.25
C PRO A 16 -2.21 13.78 -1.77
N ARG A 17 -0.96 13.96 -2.23
CA ARG A 17 -0.60 13.81 -3.65
C ARG A 17 -0.87 12.41 -4.21
N LEU A 18 -0.71 11.37 -3.40
CA LEU A 18 -0.97 9.99 -3.83
C LEU A 18 -2.46 9.70 -3.98
N ARG A 19 -3.34 10.36 -3.23
CA ARG A 19 -4.80 10.14 -3.26
C ARG A 19 -5.43 10.62 -4.58
N ILE A 20 -4.74 11.47 -5.33
CA ILE A 20 -5.26 12.11 -6.55
C ILE A 20 -4.92 11.26 -7.79
N ALA A 21 -5.42 10.02 -7.83
CA ALA A 21 -5.22 9.14 -8.99
C ALA A 21 -6.06 9.60 -10.20
N ARG A 22 -5.42 9.69 -11.37
CA ARG A 22 -6.10 9.91 -12.65
C ARG A 22 -6.48 8.57 -13.26
N TRP A 23 -7.71 8.14 -13.00
CA TRP A 23 -8.23 6.87 -13.51
C TRP A 23 -8.29 6.84 -15.05
N PRO A 24 -7.81 5.77 -15.71
CA PRO A 24 -7.97 5.60 -17.15
C PRO A 24 -9.46 5.57 -17.55
N LYS A 25 -9.81 6.23 -18.66
CA LYS A 25 -11.22 6.38 -19.12
C LYS A 25 -12.00 5.06 -19.28
N ARG A 26 -11.31 3.93 -19.45
CA ARG A 26 -11.90 2.60 -19.62
C ARG A 26 -11.30 1.60 -18.62
N PHE A 27 -10.87 2.08 -17.46
CA PHE A 27 -10.36 1.23 -16.41
C PHE A 27 -11.45 0.23 -16.02
N LYS A 28 -11.10 -1.06 -16.07
CA LYS A 28 -11.96 -2.15 -15.62
C LYS A 28 -11.31 -2.79 -14.40
N SER A 29 -12.13 -3.36 -13.54
CA SER A 29 -11.60 -4.19 -12.45
C SER A 29 -10.69 -5.26 -13.03
N VAL A 30 -9.52 -5.40 -12.42
CA VAL A 30 -8.56 -6.42 -12.78
C VAL A 30 -8.97 -7.72 -12.09
N PRO A 31 -9.09 -8.86 -12.81
CA PRO A 31 -9.36 -10.15 -12.20
C PRO A 31 -8.08 -10.69 -11.56
N ILE A 32 -7.73 -10.15 -10.40
CA ILE A 32 -6.64 -10.65 -9.56
C ILE A 32 -7.22 -11.15 -8.24
N GLU A 33 -6.67 -12.26 -7.74
CA GLU A 33 -7.01 -12.75 -6.41
C GLU A 33 -6.59 -11.72 -5.36
N LYS A 34 -7.39 -11.61 -4.29
CA LYS A 34 -7.04 -10.69 -3.21
C LYS A 34 -5.80 -11.17 -2.49
N TYR A 35 -4.92 -10.26 -2.13
CA TYR A 35 -3.80 -10.58 -1.26
C TYR A 35 -4.30 -10.86 0.15
N ASP A 36 -4.07 -12.08 0.62
CA ASP A 36 -4.53 -12.61 1.91
C ASP A 36 -3.45 -12.60 3.00
N GLY A 37 -2.23 -12.13 2.69
CA GLY A 37 -1.08 -12.20 3.60
C GLY A 37 -0.39 -13.57 3.64
N GLN A 38 -0.87 -14.56 2.88
CA GLN A 38 -0.28 -15.90 2.81
C GLN A 38 0.40 -16.19 1.48
N THR A 39 -0.11 -15.61 0.40
CA THR A 39 0.49 -15.68 -0.94
C THR A 39 1.86 -14.99 -0.92
N ASN A 40 2.81 -15.44 -1.76
CA ASN A 40 4.11 -14.77 -1.88
C ASN A 40 3.90 -13.28 -2.28
N PRO A 41 4.28 -12.31 -1.43
CA PRO A 41 4.01 -10.89 -1.69
C PRO A 41 4.66 -10.40 -2.98
N ARG A 42 5.85 -10.93 -3.33
CA ARG A 42 6.57 -10.54 -4.53
C ARG A 42 5.85 -10.99 -5.79
N GLU A 43 5.44 -12.25 -5.84
CA GLU A 43 4.73 -12.82 -6.98
C GLU A 43 3.38 -12.14 -7.17
N TRP A 44 2.64 -11.95 -6.08
CA TRP A 44 1.36 -11.26 -6.10
C TRP A 44 1.48 -9.81 -6.60
N LEU A 45 2.47 -9.05 -6.11
CA LEU A 45 2.72 -7.68 -6.54
C LEU A 45 3.16 -7.58 -8.01
N GLN A 46 3.90 -8.57 -8.51
CA GLN A 46 4.26 -8.63 -9.93
C GLN A 46 3.01 -8.80 -10.81
N LEU A 47 2.12 -9.72 -10.45
CA LEU A 47 0.84 -9.92 -11.15
C LEU A 47 -0.04 -8.68 -11.07
N TYR A 48 -0.17 -8.11 -9.88
CA TYR A 48 -0.93 -6.88 -9.64
C TYR A 48 -0.44 -5.72 -10.51
N SER A 49 0.86 -5.43 -10.44
CA SER A 49 1.45 -4.31 -11.17
C SER A 49 1.36 -4.48 -12.68
N THR A 50 1.54 -5.71 -13.18
CA THR A 50 1.38 -6.03 -14.60
C THR A 50 -0.05 -5.75 -15.05
N ALA A 51 -1.02 -6.25 -14.31
CA ALA A 51 -2.41 -6.18 -14.71
C ALA A 51 -2.98 -4.75 -14.63
N ILE A 52 -2.57 -3.94 -13.63
CA ILE A 52 -2.93 -2.51 -13.58
C ILE A 52 -2.31 -1.73 -14.74
N ARG A 53 -1.03 -2.00 -15.06
CA ARG A 53 -0.38 -1.38 -16.22
C ARG A 53 -1.04 -1.77 -17.53
N SER A 54 -1.46 -3.04 -17.68
CA SER A 54 -2.23 -3.49 -18.84
C SER A 54 -3.60 -2.81 -18.94
N ALA A 55 -4.19 -2.41 -17.82
CA ALA A 55 -5.41 -1.59 -17.77
C ALA A 55 -5.14 -0.08 -18.01
N GLY A 56 -3.91 0.31 -18.31
CA GLY A 56 -3.48 1.69 -18.56
C GLY A 56 -3.24 2.52 -17.29
N GLY A 57 -3.18 1.88 -16.12
CA GLY A 57 -2.91 2.53 -14.85
C GLY A 57 -1.42 2.85 -14.63
N ASP A 58 -1.15 3.97 -13.98
CA ASP A 58 0.17 4.37 -13.52
C ASP A 58 0.37 4.00 -12.03
N SER A 59 1.48 4.45 -11.43
CA SER A 59 1.76 4.19 -10.02
C SER A 59 0.72 4.78 -9.06
N TYR A 60 0.05 5.89 -9.42
CA TYR A 60 -1.00 6.46 -8.57
C TYR A 60 -2.25 5.59 -8.62
N VAL A 61 -2.63 5.10 -9.81
CA VAL A 61 -3.70 4.12 -9.96
C VAL A 61 -3.38 2.85 -9.19
N MET A 62 -2.12 2.38 -9.26
CA MET A 62 -1.67 1.21 -8.50
C MET A 62 -1.80 1.42 -6.99
N VAL A 63 -1.43 2.58 -6.45
CA VAL A 63 -1.62 2.88 -5.02
C VAL A 63 -3.10 2.88 -4.65
N ASN A 64 -3.94 3.56 -5.41
CA ASN A 64 -5.34 3.75 -5.03
C ASN A 64 -6.23 2.53 -5.29
N TYR A 65 -5.84 1.65 -6.22
CA TYR A 65 -6.58 0.42 -6.49
C TYR A 65 -6.16 -0.75 -5.59
N LEU A 66 -4.99 -0.66 -4.94
CA LEU A 66 -4.46 -1.72 -4.09
C LEU A 66 -5.45 -2.17 -3.00
N PRO A 67 -6.11 -1.28 -2.24
CA PRO A 67 -7.01 -1.66 -1.14
C PRO A 67 -8.18 -2.53 -1.59
N VAL A 68 -8.62 -2.39 -2.85
CA VAL A 68 -9.68 -3.20 -3.46
C VAL A 68 -9.23 -4.65 -3.64
N CYS A 69 -7.93 -4.85 -3.86
CA CYS A 69 -7.28 -6.13 -4.08
C CYS A 69 -6.69 -6.73 -2.79
N LEU A 70 -7.01 -6.18 -1.62
CA LEU A 70 -6.59 -6.74 -0.33
C LEU A 70 -7.74 -7.48 0.36
N ASP A 71 -7.41 -8.58 1.02
CA ASP A 71 -8.29 -9.21 1.99
C ASP A 71 -8.65 -8.21 3.13
N PRO A 72 -9.85 -8.29 3.74
CA PRO A 72 -10.24 -7.37 4.82
C PRO A 72 -9.20 -7.20 5.93
N ALA A 73 -8.51 -8.26 6.36
CA ALA A 73 -7.52 -8.14 7.43
C ALA A 73 -6.33 -7.25 7.03
N VAL A 74 -5.78 -7.48 5.82
CA VAL A 74 -4.67 -6.69 5.28
C VAL A 74 -5.10 -5.25 5.01
N ARG A 75 -6.33 -5.05 4.52
CA ARG A 75 -6.88 -3.72 4.28
C ARG A 75 -7.04 -2.93 5.58
N ILE A 76 -7.54 -3.54 6.66
CA ILE A 76 -7.67 -2.89 7.97
C ILE A 76 -6.29 -2.41 8.44
N TRP A 77 -5.28 -3.28 8.36
CA TRP A 77 -3.91 -2.92 8.72
C TRP A 77 -3.36 -1.75 7.90
N LEU A 78 -3.54 -1.77 6.57
CA LEU A 78 -3.12 -0.66 5.69
C LEU A 78 -3.78 0.66 6.09
N THR A 79 -5.08 0.63 6.45
CA THR A 79 -5.82 1.82 6.86
C THR A 79 -5.52 2.28 8.28
N SER A 80 -4.91 1.44 9.13
CA SER A 80 -4.50 1.80 10.49
C SER A 80 -3.10 2.40 10.59
N LEU A 81 -2.35 2.44 9.48
CA LEU A 81 -1.05 3.10 9.44
C LEU A 81 -1.18 4.59 9.74
N SER A 82 -0.12 5.17 10.31
CA SER A 82 -0.03 6.60 10.58
C SER A 82 -0.33 7.42 9.33
N GLU A 83 -1.00 8.56 9.52
CA GLU A 83 -1.34 9.46 8.43
C GLU A 83 -0.09 9.85 7.63
N GLU A 84 -0.24 9.88 6.30
CA GLU A 84 0.82 10.31 5.37
C GLU A 84 2.12 9.50 5.41
N SER A 85 2.14 8.34 6.08
CA SER A 85 3.30 7.44 6.18
C SER A 85 3.71 6.77 4.86
N ILE A 86 2.81 6.72 3.89
CA ILE A 86 3.04 6.17 2.55
C ILE A 86 3.15 7.33 1.57
N THR A 87 4.33 7.48 1.01
CA THR A 87 4.74 8.58 0.13
C THR A 87 4.92 8.15 -1.32
N SER A 88 5.08 6.83 -1.56
CA SER A 88 5.32 6.25 -2.87
C SER A 88 4.65 4.87 -3.08
N TRP A 89 4.65 4.38 -4.32
CA TRP A 89 4.31 2.98 -4.61
C TRP A 89 5.33 2.01 -3.98
N GLY A 90 6.61 2.38 -3.88
CA GLY A 90 7.65 1.55 -3.27
C GLY A 90 7.39 1.27 -1.79
N ASP A 91 6.75 2.20 -1.09
CA ASP A 91 6.43 2.06 0.33
C ASP A 91 5.39 0.95 0.56
N HIS A 92 4.53 0.67 -0.43
CA HIS A 92 3.56 -0.43 -0.36
C HIS A 92 4.21 -1.81 -0.42
N TRP A 93 5.26 -1.95 -1.23
CA TRP A 93 6.04 -3.18 -1.31
C TRP A 93 6.62 -3.53 0.07
N ILE A 94 7.13 -2.52 0.77
CA ILE A 94 7.63 -2.64 2.14
C ILE A 94 6.50 -3.06 3.08
N CYS A 95 5.38 -2.35 3.05
CA CYS A 95 4.24 -2.60 3.92
C CYS A 95 3.71 -4.05 3.82
N LEU A 96 3.59 -4.60 2.61
CA LEU A 96 3.08 -5.97 2.42
C LEU A 96 4.06 -7.05 2.91
N MET A 97 5.36 -6.76 2.96
CA MET A 97 6.36 -7.63 3.58
C MET A 97 6.38 -7.51 5.11
N ILE A 98 5.92 -6.39 5.69
CA ILE A 98 5.80 -6.17 7.14
C ILE A 98 4.56 -6.86 7.73
N PHE A 99 3.63 -7.29 6.88
CA PHE A 99 2.51 -8.14 7.25
C PHE A 99 2.78 -9.65 6.99
N PRO A 100 3.75 -10.37 7.61
CA PRO A 100 3.82 -11.83 7.48
C PRO A 100 3.04 -12.56 8.56
N LYS A 101 2.31 -13.56 8.08
CA LYS A 101 1.82 -14.84 8.63
C LYS A 101 1.86 -15.12 10.14
N GLU A 102 2.89 -14.73 10.89
CA GLU A 102 3.14 -15.19 12.28
C GLU A 102 3.93 -14.17 13.14
N GLY A 103 3.85 -12.86 12.86
CA GLY A 103 4.43 -11.84 13.74
C GLY A 103 5.95 -11.63 13.60
N TYR A 104 6.56 -12.09 12.52
CA TYR A 104 7.97 -11.82 12.21
C TYR A 104 8.10 -10.72 11.15
N LEU A 105 8.73 -9.61 11.50
CA LEU A 105 9.13 -8.54 10.57
C LEU A 105 10.25 -9.06 9.66
N LEU A 106 9.96 -9.29 8.37
CA LEU A 106 10.99 -9.63 7.39
C LEU A 106 11.60 -8.34 6.85
N ALA A 107 12.55 -7.78 7.60
CA ALA A 107 13.40 -6.69 7.13
C ALA A 107 14.40 -7.25 6.10
N LEU A 108 14.13 -7.05 4.81
CA LEU A 108 15.10 -7.36 3.75
C LEU A 108 16.08 -6.18 3.61
N ASP A 109 17.35 -6.48 3.88
CA ASP A 109 18.57 -5.67 3.75
C ASP A 109 18.88 -5.25 2.31
N SER A 110 17.93 -4.61 1.61
CA SER A 110 18.21 -4.09 0.26
C SER A 110 17.35 -2.90 -0.15
N LEU A 111 16.71 -2.24 0.80
CA LEU A 111 15.98 -1.02 0.53
C LEU A 111 16.57 0.06 1.42
N ASP A 112 16.85 1.19 0.79
CA ASP A 112 17.41 2.43 1.30
C ASP A 112 16.49 3.07 2.35
N PHE A 113 16.21 2.31 3.41
CA PHE A 113 15.46 2.74 4.56
C PHE A 113 16.30 3.79 5.28
N ASN A 114 15.69 4.94 5.52
CA ASN A 114 16.25 5.91 6.44
C ASN A 114 16.53 5.19 7.76
N LYS A 115 17.80 5.07 8.12
CA LYS A 115 18.31 4.36 9.29
C LYS A 115 17.58 4.75 10.59
N LYS A 116 17.05 5.97 10.64
CA LYS A 116 16.21 6.46 11.75
C LYS A 116 14.86 5.73 11.82
N LEU A 117 14.14 5.60 10.71
CA LEU A 117 12.85 4.93 10.65
C LEU A 117 12.97 3.42 10.97
N TYR A 118 14.09 2.80 10.58
CA TYR A 118 14.41 1.43 10.97
C TYR A 118 14.59 1.29 12.49
N ASN A 119 15.33 2.20 13.12
CA ASN A 119 15.54 2.18 14.56
C ASN A 119 14.26 2.52 15.34
N ASP A 120 13.46 3.48 14.87
CA ASP A 120 12.17 3.83 15.47
C ASP A 120 11.19 2.63 15.43
N ILE A 121 11.24 1.80 14.38
CA ILE A 121 10.47 0.55 14.28
C ILE A 121 10.98 -0.50 15.25
N LEU A 122 12.29 -0.65 15.43
CA LEU A 122 12.88 -1.59 16.40
C LEU A 122 12.56 -1.20 17.85
N GLU A 123 12.53 0.10 18.19
CA GLU A 123 12.20 0.59 19.55
C GLU A 123 10.73 0.34 19.94
N VAL A 124 9.82 0.25 18.96
CA VAL A 124 8.40 -0.03 19.18
C VAL A 124 8.12 -1.53 19.31
N ILE A 125 9.01 -2.39 18.80
CA ILE A 125 8.87 -3.85 18.79
C ILE A 125 9.71 -4.49 19.93
N ASP A 126 9.82 -3.78 21.05
CA ASP A 126 10.53 -4.23 22.27
C ASP A 126 10.12 -5.69 22.65
N TRP A 127 11.10 -6.57 22.77
CA TRP A 127 11.01 -7.92 23.35
C TRP A 127 11.57 -7.89 24.78
#